data_AF-A0A946YQ81-F1
#
_entry.id   AF-A0A946YQ81-F1
#
_cell.length_a   1.000
_cell.length_b   1.000
_cell.length_c   1.000
_cell.angle_alpha   90.00
_cell.angle_beta   90.00
_cell.angle_gamma   90.00
#
_symmetry.space_group_name_H-M   'P 1'
#
loop_
_entity.id
_entity.type
_entity.pdbx_description
1 polymer ?
#
loop_
_entity_poly.entity_id
_entity_poly.type
_entity_poly.pdbx_seq_one_letter_code
_entity_poly.pdbx_strand_id
1 'polypeptide(L)'
;MLKNLRKLLPTLLLLAATCQAADEGRSWIAGDHHIHSRFSVGWNRDADPPTPIIGGDAIYPIHMNALMGKYFGLGWMVSTDHGGPNHSKVNLELAYREIQQSRQVVPEIIQFYGMEFDTPGADHSSLIIPYTEQEAQKLFAIESSFSKRNPWPADPGWNTEPRMLEALRFMPTRLPGRY
;
A
#
# COMPACT_ATOMS: atom_id res chain seq x y z
N MET A 1 -48.71 -16.78 -59.69
CA MET A 1 -47.36 -17.00 -59.12
C MET A 1 -46.58 -15.71 -59.35
N LEU A 2 -46.09 -14.89 -58.42
CA LEU A 2 -45.66 -15.01 -57.01
C LEU A 2 -46.00 -13.68 -56.28
N LYS A 3 -46.29 -13.76 -54.98
CA LYS A 3 -46.51 -12.63 -54.06
C LYS A 3 -45.14 -12.05 -53.63
N ASN A 4 -44.90 -10.75 -53.77
CA ASN A 4 -43.74 -10.08 -53.18
C ASN A 4 -44.15 -9.22 -51.98
N LEU A 5 -43.96 -9.82 -50.81
CA LEU A 5 -44.17 -9.25 -49.48
C LEU A 5 -42.95 -8.39 -49.11
N ARG A 6 -43.06 -7.07 -49.21
CA ARG A 6 -42.09 -6.15 -48.59
C ARG A 6 -42.32 -6.14 -47.08
N LYS A 7 -41.42 -6.78 -46.33
CA LYS A 7 -41.41 -6.76 -44.86
C LYS A 7 -40.97 -5.37 -44.38
N LEU A 8 -41.82 -4.72 -43.58
CA LEU A 8 -41.42 -3.59 -42.74
C LEU A 8 -40.53 -4.14 -41.61
N LEU A 9 -39.35 -3.55 -41.44
CA LEU A 9 -38.49 -3.78 -40.28
C LEU A 9 -38.88 -2.74 -39.21
N PRO A 10 -39.22 -3.13 -37.97
CA PRO A 10 -39.42 -2.17 -36.90
C PRO A 10 -38.04 -1.75 -36.36
N THR A 11 -37.75 -0.45 -36.38
CA THR A 11 -36.60 0.11 -35.67
C THR A 11 -36.90 0.06 -34.17
N LEU A 12 -36.29 -0.89 -33.47
CA LEU A 12 -36.38 -0.99 -32.02
C LEU A 12 -35.46 0.08 -31.40
N LEU A 13 -36.04 1.19 -30.96
CA LEU A 13 -35.33 2.23 -30.22
C LEU A 13 -35.13 1.74 -28.78
N LEU A 14 -33.93 1.23 -28.47
CA LEU A 14 -33.55 0.86 -27.11
C LEU A 14 -33.27 2.16 -26.33
N LEU A 15 -34.23 2.63 -25.52
CA LEU A 15 -33.94 3.61 -24.48
C LEU A 15 -33.14 2.89 -23.38
N ALA A 16 -31.81 3.04 -23.41
CA ALA A 16 -30.99 2.75 -22.25
C ALA A 16 -31.32 3.80 -21.18
N ALA A 17 -32.12 3.42 -20.18
CA ALA A 17 -32.29 4.21 -18.98
C ALA A 17 -30.94 4.24 -18.24
N THR A 18 -30.15 5.29 -18.45
CA THR A 18 -28.99 5.56 -17.61
C THR A 18 -29.51 5.99 -16.25
N CYS A 19 -29.39 5.12 -15.25
CA CYS A 19 -29.44 5.50 -13.85
C CYS A 19 -28.22 6.39 -13.55
N GLN A 20 -28.25 7.64 -13.99
CA GLN A 20 -27.30 8.65 -13.55
C GLN A 20 -27.76 9.06 -12.15
N ALA A 21 -27.36 8.30 -11.13
CA ALA A 21 -27.34 8.85 -9.79
C ALA A 21 -26.45 10.09 -9.86
N ALA A 22 -27.01 11.27 -9.60
CA ALA A 22 -26.25 12.50 -9.53
C ALA A 22 -25.23 12.35 -8.39
N ASP A 23 -23.96 12.20 -8.74
CA ASP A 23 -22.84 12.16 -7.81
C ASP A 23 -22.58 13.59 -7.35
N GLU A 24 -23.31 14.04 -6.34
CA GLU A 24 -23.25 15.40 -5.81
C GLU A 24 -21.86 15.67 -5.20
N GLY A 25 -20.96 16.26 -6.01
CA GLY A 25 -19.71 16.86 -5.57
C GLY A 25 -18.56 15.91 -5.26
N ARG A 26 -18.67 14.60 -5.57
CA ARG A 26 -17.55 13.65 -5.46
C ARG A 26 -16.87 13.49 -6.81
N SER A 27 -15.59 13.12 -6.77
CA SER A 27 -14.80 12.88 -7.97
C SER A 27 -14.03 11.57 -7.82
N TRP A 28 -13.91 10.84 -8.93
CA TRP A 28 -13.06 9.66 -9.01
C TRP A 28 -11.60 10.09 -9.14
N ILE A 29 -10.75 9.58 -8.26
CA ILE A 29 -9.31 9.86 -8.27
C ILE A 29 -8.58 8.52 -8.40
N ALA A 30 -7.89 8.35 -9.52
CA ALA A 30 -7.01 7.20 -9.72
C ALA A 30 -5.83 7.26 -8.75
N GLY A 31 -5.40 6.11 -8.25
CA GLY A 31 -4.21 6.01 -7.44
C GLY A 31 -3.69 4.59 -7.39
N ASP A 32 -2.51 4.46 -6.80
CA ASP A 32 -1.77 3.19 -6.73
C ASP A 32 -1.50 2.84 -5.26
N HIS A 33 -2.06 1.70 -4.84
CA HIS A 33 -2.08 1.29 -3.45
C HIS A 33 -0.91 0.40 -3.03
N HIS A 34 0.00 0.04 -3.95
CA HIS A 34 1.06 -0.92 -3.67
C HIS A 34 2.30 -0.65 -4.54
N ILE A 35 3.26 0.09 -3.97
CA ILE A 35 4.46 0.54 -4.65
C ILE A 35 5.67 0.28 -3.78
N HIS A 36 6.69 -0.35 -4.38
CA HIS A 36 7.97 -0.60 -3.72
C HIS A 36 8.96 0.51 -4.08
N SER A 37 9.75 0.90 -3.09
CA SER A 37 10.85 1.85 -3.21
C SER A 37 12.18 1.13 -2.98
N ARG A 38 13.27 1.88 -3.04
CA ARG A 38 14.60 1.41 -2.65
C ARG A 38 14.70 0.85 -1.22
N PHE A 39 13.70 1.08 -0.36
CA PHE A 39 13.60 0.50 0.97
C PHE A 39 12.93 -0.87 1.03
N SER A 40 12.45 -1.40 -0.10
CA SER A 40 12.23 -2.84 -0.28
C SER A 40 13.60 -3.51 -0.41
N VAL A 41 14.27 -3.64 0.72
CA VAL A 41 15.69 -3.99 0.81
C VAL A 41 15.95 -5.47 0.53
N GLY A 42 17.14 -5.74 0.01
CA GLY A 42 17.73 -7.07 0.10
C GLY A 42 18.34 -7.28 1.49
N TRP A 43 18.75 -8.50 1.80
CA TRP A 43 19.35 -8.82 3.10
C TRP A 43 20.71 -9.48 2.92
N ASN A 44 21.75 -8.85 3.46
CA ASN A 44 23.05 -9.49 3.61
C ASN A 44 22.96 -10.52 4.74
N ARG A 45 23.12 -11.80 4.39
CA ARG A 45 23.02 -12.94 5.34
C ARG A 45 24.37 -13.39 5.88
N ASP A 46 25.46 -12.73 5.48
CA ASP A 46 26.79 -12.98 6.05
C ASP A 46 27.00 -12.26 7.40
N ALA A 47 26.07 -11.37 7.78
CA ALA A 47 26.03 -10.68 9.07
C ALA A 47 24.91 -11.24 9.98
N ASP A 48 25.11 -11.15 11.30
CA ASP A 48 24.14 -11.58 12.32
C ASP A 48 23.90 -10.46 13.36
N PRO A 49 22.73 -9.80 13.36
CA PRO A 49 21.58 -10.00 12.47
C PRO A 49 21.86 -9.57 11.02
N PRO A 50 21.07 -10.06 10.03
CA PRO A 50 21.17 -9.64 8.64
C PRO A 50 21.06 -8.12 8.51
N THR A 51 21.91 -7.54 7.67
CA THR A 51 21.91 -6.09 7.42
C THR A 51 21.20 -5.77 6.10
N PRO A 52 20.45 -4.66 6.03
CA PRO A 52 19.71 -4.30 4.82
C PRO A 52 20.65 -3.88 3.68
N ILE A 53 20.29 -4.25 2.45
CA ILE A 53 20.90 -3.78 1.20
C ILE A 53 19.84 -2.96 0.47
N ILE A 54 20.00 -1.63 0.44
CA ILE A 54 19.09 -0.71 -0.26
C ILE A 54 19.05 -1.08 -1.76
N GLY A 55 17.86 -1.11 -2.34
CA GLY A 55 17.67 -1.40 -3.76
C GLY A 55 17.54 -2.89 -4.11
N GLY A 56 17.12 -3.73 -3.15
CA GLY A 56 17.10 -5.19 -3.36
C GLY A 56 15.97 -5.68 -4.26
N ASP A 57 14.76 -5.14 -4.08
CA ASP A 57 13.59 -5.52 -4.87
C ASP A 57 13.14 -4.40 -5.82
N ALA A 58 13.15 -3.16 -5.35
CA ALA A 58 12.92 -1.98 -6.17
C ALA A 58 14.05 -0.97 -5.97
N ILE A 59 14.30 -0.10 -6.97
CA ILE A 59 15.47 0.80 -6.98
C ILE A 59 15.11 2.29 -6.92
N TYR A 60 13.84 2.64 -7.11
CA TYR A 60 13.44 4.04 -7.18
C TYR A 60 13.23 4.65 -5.80
N PRO A 61 13.68 5.90 -5.57
CA PRO A 61 13.28 6.67 -4.39
C PRO A 61 11.77 6.93 -4.37
N ILE A 62 11.18 7.11 -3.18
CA ILE A 62 9.72 7.36 -3.04
C ILE A 62 9.27 8.60 -3.85
N HIS A 63 10.08 9.67 -3.86
CA HIS A 63 9.76 10.87 -4.63
C HIS A 63 9.79 10.68 -6.15
N MET A 64 10.58 9.72 -6.65
CA MET A 64 10.53 9.35 -8.06
C MET A 64 9.22 8.62 -8.37
N ASN A 65 8.79 7.70 -7.51
CA ASN A 65 7.49 7.03 -7.64
C ASN A 65 6.34 8.05 -7.62
N ALA A 66 6.37 9.03 -6.72
CA ALA A 66 5.36 10.11 -6.66
C ALA A 66 5.39 10.99 -7.92
N LEU A 67 6.58 11.37 -8.40
CA LEU A 67 6.72 12.16 -9.62
C LEU A 67 6.16 11.44 -10.84
N MET A 68 6.43 10.13 -10.96
CA MET A 68 5.89 9.33 -12.05
C MET A 68 4.38 9.11 -11.91
N GLY A 69 3.87 8.91 -10.69
CA GLY A 69 2.43 8.88 -10.43
C GLY A 69 1.73 10.15 -10.91
N LYS A 70 2.29 11.32 -10.59
CA LYS A 70 1.82 12.61 -11.12
C LYS A 70 1.88 12.69 -12.63
N TYR A 71 3.01 12.30 -13.23
CA TYR A 71 3.19 12.31 -14.68
C TYR A 71 2.13 11.45 -15.40
N PHE A 72 1.76 10.31 -14.83
CA PHE A 72 0.74 9.40 -15.37
C PHE A 72 -0.70 9.71 -14.92
N GLY A 73 -0.92 10.81 -14.19
CA GLY A 73 -2.27 11.28 -13.83
C GLY A 73 -2.90 10.60 -12.61
N LEU A 74 -2.10 9.96 -11.74
CA LEU A 74 -2.56 9.52 -10.42
C LEU A 74 -2.77 10.75 -9.52
N GLY A 75 -3.70 10.67 -8.58
CA GLY A 75 -3.91 11.68 -7.54
C GLY A 75 -3.48 11.23 -6.14
N TRP A 76 -3.23 9.93 -5.95
CA TRP A 76 -2.73 9.39 -4.69
C TRP A 76 -1.87 8.14 -4.88
N MET A 77 -1.02 7.86 -3.90
CA MET A 77 -0.21 6.65 -3.84
C MET A 77 0.04 6.17 -2.41
N VAL A 78 0.51 4.94 -2.25
CA VAL A 78 0.99 4.39 -0.97
C VAL A 78 2.41 3.86 -1.15
N SER A 79 3.33 4.22 -0.24
CA SER A 79 4.65 3.57 -0.17
C SER A 79 4.50 2.27 0.63
N THR A 80 4.69 1.11 0.01
CA THR A 80 4.43 -0.21 0.61
C THR A 80 5.63 -1.13 0.51
N ASP A 81 6.76 -0.72 1.10
CA ASP A 81 7.99 -1.51 1.00
C ASP A 81 7.87 -2.91 1.66
N HIS A 82 8.55 -3.90 1.07
CA HIS A 82 8.64 -5.27 1.58
C HIS A 82 9.30 -5.34 2.97
N GLY A 83 8.83 -6.28 3.80
CA GLY A 83 9.41 -6.53 5.13
C GLY A 83 10.67 -7.40 5.14
N GLY A 84 10.99 -7.94 6.31
CA GLY A 84 12.19 -8.74 6.54
C GLY A 84 12.75 -8.62 7.97
N PRO A 85 13.85 -9.30 8.29
CA PRO A 85 14.41 -9.32 9.64
C PRO A 85 14.77 -7.91 10.12
N ASN A 86 14.18 -7.49 11.24
CA ASN A 86 14.30 -6.13 11.79
C ASN A 86 13.92 -4.99 10.82
N HIS A 87 13.14 -5.26 9.76
CA HIS A 87 12.79 -4.27 8.74
C HIS A 87 12.02 -3.07 9.29
N SER A 88 11.26 -3.25 10.38
CA SER A 88 10.61 -2.13 11.09
C SER A 88 11.55 -0.96 11.40
N LYS A 89 12.85 -1.21 11.64
CA LYS A 89 13.85 -0.14 11.81
C LYS A 89 14.16 0.58 10.50
N VAL A 90 14.27 -0.13 9.38
CA VAL A 90 14.46 0.46 8.04
C VAL A 90 13.29 1.38 7.71
N ASN A 91 12.07 0.90 7.90
CA ASN A 91 10.86 1.69 7.70
C ASN A 91 10.88 2.95 8.57
N LEU A 92 11.08 2.81 9.88
CA LEU A 92 11.03 3.95 10.81
C LEU A 92 12.16 4.98 10.58
N GLU A 93 13.39 4.51 10.40
CA GLU A 93 14.58 5.37 10.44
C GLU A 93 14.95 5.93 9.07
N LEU A 94 14.61 5.23 7.98
CA LEU A 94 15.00 5.58 6.61
C LEU A 94 13.80 5.90 5.72
N ALA A 95 12.90 4.93 5.50
CA ALA A 95 11.79 5.11 4.55
C ALA A 95 10.84 6.24 4.96
N TYR A 96 10.54 6.36 6.26
CA TYR A 96 9.69 7.43 6.76
C TYR A 96 10.28 8.84 6.52
N ARG A 97 11.61 9.00 6.60
CA ARG A 97 12.24 10.28 6.27
C ARG A 97 12.08 10.62 4.80
N GLU A 98 12.18 9.63 3.92
CA GLU A 98 12.04 9.85 2.48
C GLU A 98 10.61 10.15 2.05
N ILE A 99 9.59 9.51 2.65
CA ILE A 99 8.19 9.88 2.34
C ILE A 99 7.87 11.30 2.82
N GLN A 100 8.42 11.74 3.96
CA GLN A 100 8.28 13.12 4.42
C GLN A 100 8.88 14.11 3.41
N GLN A 101 10.06 13.82 2.87
CA GLN A 101 10.67 14.63 1.81
C GLN A 101 9.85 14.58 0.53
N SER A 102 9.39 13.39 0.13
CA SER A 102 8.57 13.19 -1.08
C SER A 102 7.29 14.02 -1.06
N ARG A 103 6.62 14.15 0.10
CA ARG A 103 5.45 15.01 0.28
C ARG A 103 5.76 16.50 0.10
N GLN A 104 6.99 16.93 0.38
CA GLN A 104 7.42 18.32 0.13
C GLN A 104 7.75 18.54 -1.35
N VAL A 105 8.34 17.56 -2.02
CA VAL A 105 8.79 17.68 -3.43
C VAL A 105 7.66 17.46 -4.43
N VAL A 106 6.69 16.59 -4.11
CA VAL A 106 5.53 16.27 -4.98
C VAL A 106 4.23 16.43 -4.20
N PRO A 107 3.86 17.66 -3.79
CA PRO A 107 2.69 17.91 -2.95
C PRO A 107 1.35 17.69 -3.67
N GLU A 108 1.35 17.57 -5.00
CA GLU A 108 0.11 17.33 -5.77
C GLU A 108 -0.40 15.89 -5.68
N ILE A 109 0.43 14.96 -5.19
CA ILE A 109 0.03 13.58 -4.94
C ILE A 109 -0.22 13.39 -3.45
N ILE A 110 -1.39 12.85 -3.10
CA ILE A 110 -1.67 12.39 -1.74
C ILE A 110 -0.85 11.12 -1.50
N GLN A 111 0.13 11.18 -0.60
CA GLN A 111 1.04 10.07 -0.34
C GLN A 111 0.78 9.47 1.05
N PHE A 112 0.29 8.24 1.08
CA PHE A 112 0.11 7.48 2.33
C PHE A 112 1.37 6.68 2.66
N TYR A 113 1.64 6.53 3.96
CA TYR A 113 2.67 5.62 4.43
C TYR A 113 2.06 4.24 4.68
N GLY A 114 2.81 3.19 4.40
CA GLY A 114 2.33 1.81 4.40
C GLY A 114 3.45 0.80 4.36
N MET A 115 3.10 -0.46 4.17
CA MET A 115 4.06 -1.54 3.90
C MET A 115 3.36 -2.71 3.20
N GLU A 116 4.12 -3.53 2.50
CA GLU A 116 3.72 -4.90 2.24
C GLU A 116 4.06 -5.75 3.48
N PHE A 117 3.04 -6.02 4.27
CA PHE A 117 3.14 -6.72 5.54
C PHE A 117 3.34 -8.21 5.32
N ASP A 118 4.38 -8.79 5.92
CA ASP A 118 4.53 -10.24 5.98
C ASP A 118 3.46 -10.82 6.93
N THR A 119 2.30 -11.12 6.38
CA THR A 119 1.09 -11.48 7.12
C THR A 119 1.26 -12.81 7.87
N PRO A 120 1.08 -12.86 9.20
CA PRO A 120 1.06 -14.10 9.95
C PRO A 120 0.00 -15.08 9.44
N GLY A 121 0.40 -16.33 9.16
CA GLY A 121 -0.51 -17.37 8.70
C GLY A 121 -0.99 -17.21 7.25
N ALA A 122 -0.47 -16.23 6.51
CA ALA A 122 -0.74 -16.02 5.09
C ALA A 122 0.57 -15.63 4.37
N ASP A 123 0.49 -15.12 3.13
CA ASP A 123 1.68 -14.66 2.40
C ASP A 123 1.97 -13.19 2.70
N HIS A 124 1.25 -12.26 2.07
CA HIS A 124 1.42 -10.82 2.22
C HIS A 124 0.09 -10.05 2.22
N SER A 125 0.11 -8.82 2.72
CA SER A 125 -1.03 -7.88 2.66
C SER A 125 -0.55 -6.43 2.64
N SER A 126 -1.26 -5.54 1.94
CA SER A 126 -0.95 -4.10 1.99
C SER A 126 -1.52 -3.45 3.24
N LEU A 127 -0.69 -2.72 3.97
CA LEU A 127 -1.14 -1.79 5.01
C LEU A 127 -1.11 -0.36 4.47
N ILE A 128 -2.21 0.36 4.63
CA ILE A 128 -2.31 1.80 4.36
C ILE A 128 -2.56 2.49 5.69
N ILE A 129 -1.60 3.29 6.15
CA ILE A 129 -1.68 3.97 7.44
C ILE A 129 -2.27 5.38 7.24
N PRO A 130 -3.31 5.75 8.00
CA PRO A 130 -3.84 7.11 7.97
C PRO A 130 -2.75 8.14 8.28
N TYR A 131 -2.74 9.24 7.51
CA TYR A 131 -1.84 10.37 7.77
C TYR A 131 -2.18 11.00 9.12
N THR A 132 -1.28 10.85 10.08
CA THR A 132 -1.34 11.41 11.43
C THR A 132 0.07 11.70 11.91
N GLU A 133 0.22 12.47 12.98
CA GLU A 133 1.53 12.72 13.61
C GLU A 133 2.24 11.44 14.07
N GLN A 134 1.49 10.33 14.22
CA GLN A 134 1.99 9.05 14.73
C GLN A 134 2.01 7.95 13.66
N GLU A 135 1.83 8.27 12.38
CA GLU A 135 1.73 7.26 11.30
C GLU A 135 2.95 6.32 11.26
N ALA A 136 4.16 6.87 11.46
CA ALA A 136 5.39 6.08 11.48
C ALA A 136 5.47 5.17 12.70
N GLN A 137 5.09 5.67 13.88
CA GLN A 137 5.07 4.88 15.10
C GLN A 137 4.01 3.78 15.02
N LYS A 138 2.88 4.06 14.36
CA LYS A 138 1.82 3.07 14.16
C LYS A 138 2.28 1.95 13.24
N LEU A 139 2.90 2.27 12.10
CA LEU A 139 3.47 1.27 11.21
C LEU A 139 4.55 0.46 11.93
N PHE A 140 5.49 1.13 12.59
CA PHE A 140 6.57 0.49 13.36
C PHE A 140 6.00 -0.48 14.40
N ALA A 141 5.00 -0.07 15.18
CA ALA A 141 4.41 -0.91 16.21
C ALA A 141 3.72 -2.15 15.63
N ILE A 142 3.03 -2.02 14.50
CA ILE A 142 2.40 -3.17 13.80
C ILE A 142 3.48 -4.12 13.28
N GLU A 143 4.44 -3.60 12.51
CA GLU A 143 5.48 -4.41 11.87
C GLU A 143 6.36 -5.11 12.90
N SER A 144 6.89 -4.35 13.87
CA SER A 144 7.80 -4.88 14.89
C SER A 144 7.15 -5.91 15.80
N SER A 145 5.83 -5.83 16.01
CA SER A 145 5.11 -6.74 16.89
C SER A 145 4.52 -7.94 16.17
N PHE A 146 4.16 -7.83 14.88
CA PHE A 146 3.34 -8.85 14.22
C PHE A 146 3.86 -9.34 12.88
N SER A 147 4.72 -8.62 12.16
CA SER A 147 5.19 -9.09 10.84
C SER A 147 5.97 -10.39 10.99
N LYS A 148 5.57 -11.47 10.29
CA LYS A 148 6.14 -12.81 10.50
C LYS A 148 7.63 -12.91 10.18
N ARG A 149 8.16 -12.00 9.35
CA ARG A 149 9.58 -11.96 8.99
C ARG A 149 10.39 -10.93 9.77
N ASN A 150 9.74 -10.06 10.56
CA ASN A 150 10.45 -9.08 11.38
C ASN A 150 11.33 -9.67 12.51
N PRO A 151 10.96 -10.76 13.24
CA PRO A 151 11.78 -11.23 14.35
C PRO A 151 13.12 -11.78 13.86
N TRP A 152 14.18 -11.49 14.64
CA TRP A 152 15.48 -12.12 14.50
C TRP A 152 16.04 -12.56 15.87
N PRO A 153 16.47 -13.82 16.04
CA PRO A 153 16.36 -14.94 15.09
C PRO A 153 14.92 -15.21 14.65
N ALA A 154 14.75 -15.83 13.48
CA ALA A 154 13.42 -16.14 12.97
C ALA A 154 12.66 -17.06 13.93
N ASP A 155 11.39 -16.74 14.18
CA ASP A 155 10.52 -17.50 15.08
C ASP A 155 9.29 -18.02 14.32
N PRO A 156 9.18 -19.34 14.09
CA PRO A 156 8.02 -19.93 13.42
C PRO A 156 6.68 -19.65 14.10
N GLY A 157 6.67 -19.36 15.40
CA GLY A 157 5.48 -18.96 16.15
C GLY A 157 4.85 -17.66 15.65
N TRP A 158 5.60 -16.87 14.88
CA TRP A 158 5.09 -15.64 14.28
C TRP A 158 4.28 -15.85 12.99
N ASN A 159 4.28 -17.05 12.41
CA ASN A 159 3.56 -17.34 11.17
C ASN A 159 2.28 -18.14 11.42
N THR A 160 1.33 -17.57 12.16
CA THR A 160 0.08 -18.25 12.53
C THR A 160 -1.14 -17.34 12.38
N GLU A 161 -2.30 -17.92 12.05
CA GLU A 161 -3.57 -17.18 11.96
C GLU A 161 -3.94 -16.51 13.31
N PRO A 162 -3.84 -17.15 14.49
CA PRO A 162 -4.12 -16.49 15.76
C PRO A 162 -3.33 -15.20 15.98
N ARG A 163 -2.06 -15.15 15.55
CA ARG A 163 -1.24 -13.94 15.63
C ARG A 163 -1.74 -12.83 14.70
N MET A 164 -2.23 -13.17 13.50
CA MET A 164 -2.87 -12.17 12.64
C MET A 164 -4.12 -11.60 13.29
N LEU A 165 -4.92 -12.44 13.98
CA LEU A 165 -6.08 -11.96 14.74
C LEU A 165 -5.66 -11.02 15.89
N GLU A 166 -4.50 -11.25 16.53
CA GLU A 166 -3.93 -10.30 17.51
C GLU A 166 -3.52 -8.98 16.85
N ALA A 167 -2.89 -9.04 15.68
CA ALA A 167 -2.52 -7.86 14.90
C ALA A 167 -3.76 -7.02 14.54
N LEU A 168 -4.83 -7.65 14.05
CA LEU A 168 -6.10 -6.99 13.71
C LEU A 168 -6.74 -6.33 14.94
N ARG A 169 -6.70 -6.97 16.11
CA ARG A 169 -7.17 -6.36 17.37
C ARG A 169 -6.29 -5.19 17.81
N PHE A 170 -4.99 -5.22 17.51
CA PHE A 170 -4.06 -4.14 17.83
C PHE A 170 -4.22 -2.92 16.90
N MET A 171 -4.48 -3.12 15.61
CA MET A 171 -4.56 -2.04 14.61
C MET A 171 -5.49 -0.87 14.98
N PRO A 172 -6.71 -1.05 15.52
CA PRO A 172 -7.56 0.07 15.91
C PRO A 172 -7.14 0.78 17.21
N THR A 173 -6.20 0.22 17.98
CA THR A 173 -5.78 0.82 19.24
C THR A 173 -5.05 2.14 19.02
N ARG A 174 -5.27 3.12 19.92
CA ARG A 174 -4.43 4.31 19.97
C ARG A 174 -3.09 3.93 20.57
N LEU A 175 -2.01 4.38 19.94
CA LEU A 175 -0.73 4.37 20.63
C LEU A 175 -0.82 5.33 21.82
N PRO A 176 -0.17 5.02 22.95
CA PRO A 176 -0.08 5.96 24.05
C PRO A 176 0.53 7.27 23.54
N GLY A 177 -0.08 8.40 23.90
CA GLY A 177 0.43 9.72 23.54
C GLY A 177 1.85 9.88 24.06
N ARG A 178 2.77 10.36 23.22
CA ARG A 178 4.13 10.69 23.69
C ARG A 178 4.07 11.96 24.55
N TYR A 179 4.85 11.93 25.63
CA TYR A 179 5.29 13.07 26.43
C TYR A 179 6.12 14.06 25.61
#